data_AF-C9YD71-F1
#
_entry.id   AF-C9YD71-F1
#
_cell.length_a   1.000
_cell.length_b   1.000
_cell.length_c   1.000
_cell.angle_alpha   90.00
_cell.angle_beta   90.00
_cell.angle_gamma   90.00
#
_symmetry.space_group_name_H-M   'P 1'
#
loop_
_entity.id
_entity.type
_entity.pdbx_description
1 polymer ?
#
loop_
_entity_poly.entity_id
_entity_poly.type
_entity_poly.pdbx_seq_one_letter_code
_entity_poly.pdbx_strand_id
1 'polypeptide(L)' 'MEADGLLAVCIQHEMDHLMGKVFVEYLSPLKRNRIKTKMIKAKREEAR' A
#
# COMPACT_ATOMS: atom_id res chain seq x y z
N MET A 1 14.86 9.29 18.94
CA MET A 1 13.56 8.59 18.92
C MET A 1 13.86 7.24 18.30
N GLU A 2 13.94 6.19 19.10
CA GLU A 2 14.15 4.83 18.60
C GLU A 2 12.77 4.19 18.41
N ALA A 3 12.51 3.71 17.21
CA ALA A 3 11.29 3.02 16.85
C ALA A 3 11.70 1.69 16.23
N ASP A 4 11.21 0.59 16.81
CA ASP A 4 11.58 -0.76 16.42
C ASP A 4 10.36 -1.59 16.03
N GLY A 5 10.61 -2.69 15.31
CA GLY A 5 9.59 -3.66 14.93
C GLY A 5 8.43 -3.01 14.18
N LEU A 6 7.21 -3.22 14.67
CA LEU A 6 5.99 -2.72 14.02
C LEU A 6 5.92 -1.19 14.02
N LEU A 7 6.41 -0.53 15.07
CA LEU A 7 6.37 0.94 15.16
C LEU A 7 7.27 1.56 14.08
N ALA A 8 8.45 0.98 13.85
CA ALA A 8 9.34 1.38 12.77
C ALA A 8 8.67 1.25 11.40
N VAL A 9 7.92 0.16 11.18
CA VAL A 9 7.21 -0.09 9.92
C VAL A 9 6.10 0.93 9.71
N CYS A 10 5.30 1.20 10.73
CA CYS A 10 4.23 2.21 10.66
C CYS A 10 4.80 3.60 10.37
N ILE A 11 5.84 4.02 11.07
CA ILE A 11 6.46 5.35 10.84
C ILE A 11 6.98 5.45 9.40
N GLN A 12 7.66 4.43 8.89
CA GLN A 12 8.14 4.41 7.50
C GLN A 12 6.98 4.44 6.49
N HIS A 13 5.89 3.70 6.76
CA HIS A 13 4.70 3.71 5.92
C HIS A 13 4.05 5.09 5.83
N GLU A 14 3.89 5.77 6.97
CA GLU A 14 3.31 7.12 7.00
C GLU A 14 4.24 8.15 6.34
N MET A 15 5.55 8.02 6.54
CA MET A 15 6.53 8.88 5.85
C MET A 15 6.47 8.70 4.33
N ASP A 16 6.31 7.47 3.84
CA ASP A 16 6.15 7.22 2.40
C ASP A 16 4.92 7.93 1.83
N HIS A 17 3.79 7.92 2.54
CA HIS A 17 2.59 8.67 2.13
C HIS A 17 2.85 10.18 2.04
N LEU A 18 3.62 10.77 2.97
CA LEU A 18 4.00 12.19 2.92
C LEU A 18 4.85 12.52 1.68
N MET A 19 5.59 11.55 1.16
CA MET A 19 6.37 11.66 -0.08
C MET A 19 5.57 11.28 -1.33
N GLY A 20 4.27 10.98 -1.20
CA GLY A 20 3.40 10.53 -2.29
C GLY A 20 3.72 9.12 -2.79
N LYS A 21 4.46 8.33 -2.00
CA LYS A 21 4.78 6.93 -2.29
C LYS A 21 3.84 6.00 -1.54
N VAL A 22 3.45 4.91 -2.17
CA VAL A 22 2.64 3.87 -1.54
C VAL A 22 3.36 2.53 -1.56
N PHE A 23 3.13 1.69 -0.54
CA PHE A 23 3.87 0.43 -0.37
C PHE A 23 3.79 -0.53 -1.59
N VAL A 24 2.72 -0.44 -2.38
CA VAL A 24 2.54 -1.26 -3.59
C VAL A 24 3.57 -0.94 -4.69
N GLU A 25 4.29 0.17 -4.57
CA GLU A 25 5.39 0.54 -5.45
C GLU A 25 6.63 -0.33 -5.25
N TYR A 26 6.85 -0.85 -4.05
CA TYR A 26 7.95 -1.78 -3.77
C TYR A 26 7.69 -3.21 -4.27
N LEU A 27 6.47 -3.49 -4.73
CA LEU A 27 6.10 -4.80 -5.25
C LEU A 27 6.45 -4.95 -6.74
N SER A 28 6.68 -6.19 -7.17
CA SER A 28 6.89 -6.51 -8.58
C SER A 28 5.68 -6.09 -9.44
N PRO A 29 5.89 -5.78 -10.74
CA PRO A 29 4.82 -5.34 -11.63
C PRO A 29 3.60 -6.28 -11.67
N LEU A 30 3.83 -7.60 -11.62
CA LEU A 30 2.78 -8.61 -11.59
C LEU A 30 1.91 -8.52 -10.32
N LYS A 31 2.54 -8.34 -9.15
CA LYS A 31 1.82 -8.20 -7.88
C LYS A 31 1.01 -6.90 -7.85
N ARG A 32 1.58 -5.79 -8.34
CA ARG A 32 0.90 -4.49 -8.43
C ARG A 32 -0.33 -4.56 -9.33
N ASN A 33 -0.22 -5.17 -10.51
CA ASN A 33 -1.34 -5.37 -11.42
C ASN A 33 -2.44 -6.23 -10.79
N ARG A 34 -2.07 -7.32 -10.09
CA ARG A 34 -3.05 -8.17 -9.39
C ARG A 34 -3.84 -7.40 -8.34
N ILE A 35 -3.18 -6.55 -7.55
CA ILE A 35 -3.84 -5.71 -6.54
C ILE A 35 -4.80 -4.73 -7.21
N LYS A 36 -4.35 -4.02 -8.26
CA LYS A 36 -5.17 -3.06 -9.02
C LYS A 36 -6.45 -3.72 -9.55
N THR A 37 -6.34 -4.89 -10.18
CA THR A 37 -7.50 -5.63 -10.69
C THR A 37 -8.47 -6.02 -9.58
N LYS A 38 -7.97 -6.49 -8.43
CA LYS A 38 -8.81 -6.80 -7.27
C LYS A 38 -9.53 -5.57 -6.72
N MET A 39 -8.85 -4.43 -6.62
CA MET A 39 -9.46 -3.18 -6.14
C MET A 39 -10.57 -2.69 -7.07
N ILE A 40 -10.37 -2.76 -8.40
CA ILE A 40 -11.41 -2.38 -9.37
C ILE A 40 -12.64 -3.29 -9.23
N LYS A 41 -12.45 -4.60 -9.06
CA LYS A 41 -13.55 -5.55 -8.83
C LYS A 41 -14.30 -5.24 -7.54
N ALA A 42 -13.58 -5.03 -6.44
CA ALA A 42 -14.17 -4.70 -5.14
C ALA A 42 -15.01 -3.41 -5.20
N LYS A 43 -14.50 -2.35 -5.85
CA LYS A 43 -15.26 -1.10 -6.05
C LYS A 43 -16.55 -1.30 -6.86
N ARG A 44 -16.56 -2.22 -7.82
CA ARG A 44 -17.77 -2.55 -8.59
C ARG A 44 -18.77 -3.34 -7.77
N GLU A 45 -18.30 -4.21 -6.88
CA GLU A 45 -19.15 -5.00 -5.98
C GLU A 45 -19.75 -4.15 -4.86
N GLU A 46 -19.00 -3.17 -4.33
CA GLU A 46 -19.49 -2.21 -3.33
C GLU A 46 -20.56 -1.25 -3.87
N ALA A 47 -20.48 -0.91 -5.16
CA ALA A 47 -21.43 -0.01 -5.81
C ALA A 47 -22.75 -0.70 -6.25
N ARG A 48 -22.88 -2.01 -6.06
CA ARG A 48 -24.04 -2.82 -6.47
C ARG A 48 -24.97 -3.07 -5.29
#